data_AF-B3E8P9-F1
#
_entry.id   AF-B3E8P9-F1
#
_cell.length_a   1.000
_cell.length_b   1.000
_cell.length_c   1.000
_cell.angle_alpha   90.00
_cell.angle_beta   90.00
_cell.angle_gamma   90.00
#
_symmetry.space_group_name_H-M   'P 1'
#
loop_
_entity.id
_entity.type
_entity.pdbx_description
1 polymer ?
#
loop_
_entity_poly.entity_id
_entity_poly.type
_entity_poly.pdbx_seq_one_letter_code
_entity_poly.pdbx_strand_id
1 'polypeptide(L)'
;MRTVEPIFKVKTGDYKKMEETLKRTIGQYIRHSKECKIGITNDPYVRWNSYISANTRYNEMIVFYKTSSYSYICEVEKYLIDHAKDYVDNQRGGGAGIKDCHNDYFAYIVRL
;
A
#
# COMPACT_ATOMS: atom_id res chain seq x y z
N MET A 1 24.82 1.27 -2.06
CA MET A 1 23.50 0.68 -2.37
C MET A 1 22.62 0.80 -1.14
N ARG A 2 21.45 1.44 -1.24
CA ARG A 2 20.43 1.38 -0.18
C ARG A 2 19.65 0.08 -0.36
N THR A 3 20.12 -1.01 0.22
CA THR A 3 19.31 -2.23 0.42
C THR A 3 18.42 -1.99 1.63
N VAL A 4 17.38 -1.20 1.45
CA VAL A 4 16.32 -1.08 2.47
C VAL A 4 15.28 -2.12 2.07
N GLU A 5 14.92 -3.02 2.97
CA GLU A 5 13.82 -3.96 2.74
C GLU A 5 12.48 -3.28 3.04
N PRO A 6 11.35 -3.76 2.46
CA PRO A 6 10.04 -3.28 2.86
C PRO A 6 9.77 -3.59 4.34
N ILE A 7 9.18 -2.64 5.06
CA ILE A 7 8.85 -2.77 6.48
C ILE A 7 7.47 -3.43 6.61
N PHE A 8 7.40 -4.57 7.30
CA PHE A 8 6.15 -5.28 7.53
C PHE A 8 5.53 -4.90 8.87
N LYS A 9 4.40 -4.18 8.82
CA LYS A 9 3.51 -3.89 9.96
C LYS A 9 2.11 -4.42 9.66
N VAL A 10 2.07 -5.66 9.20
CA VAL A 10 0.91 -6.25 8.54
C VAL A 10 -0.19 -6.59 9.54
N LYS A 11 -1.41 -6.16 9.21
CA LYS A 11 -2.64 -6.64 9.82
C LYS A 11 -3.37 -7.56 8.84
N THR A 12 -4.02 -8.58 9.37
CA THR A 12 -4.86 -9.51 8.60
C THR A 12 -6.28 -9.47 9.14
N GLY A 13 -7.28 -9.79 8.31
CA GLY A 13 -8.67 -9.86 8.72
C GLY A 13 -9.65 -9.35 7.67
N ASP A 14 -10.94 -9.55 7.92
CA ASP A 14 -12.02 -9.08 7.04
C ASP A 14 -12.01 -7.55 6.93
N TYR A 15 -12.05 -7.03 5.70
CA TYR A 15 -11.96 -5.60 5.42
C TYR A 15 -13.01 -4.78 6.18
N LYS A 16 -14.27 -5.24 6.25
CA LYS A 16 -15.35 -4.48 6.89
C LYS A 16 -15.10 -4.27 8.39
N LYS A 17 -14.38 -5.19 9.02
CA LYS A 17 -13.97 -5.08 10.43
C LYS A 17 -12.69 -4.26 10.62
N MET A 18 -11.94 -4.07 9.54
CA MET A 18 -10.63 -3.43 9.55
C MET A 18 -10.64 -1.98 9.07
N GLU A 19 -11.72 -1.47 8.49
CA GLU A 19 -11.70 -0.16 7.82
C GLU A 19 -11.27 0.99 8.76
N GLU A 20 -11.81 1.07 9.98
CA GLU A 20 -11.40 2.09 10.96
C GLU A 20 -9.92 1.96 11.36
N THR A 21 -9.45 0.72 11.49
CA THR A 21 -8.04 0.45 11.80
C THR A 21 -7.15 0.88 10.64
N LEU A 22 -7.54 0.58 9.40
CA LEU A 22 -6.80 0.95 8.19
C LEU A 22 -6.79 2.48 7.99
N LYS A 23 -7.91 3.17 8.21
CA LYS A 23 -7.99 4.64 8.25
C LYS A 23 -6.99 5.22 9.24
N ARG A 24 -7.01 4.74 10.49
CA ARG A 24 -6.07 5.21 11.53
C ARG A 24 -4.62 4.93 11.15
N THR A 25 -4.32 3.75 10.62
CA THR A 25 -2.98 3.37 10.18
C THR A 25 -2.48 4.29 9.05
N ILE A 26 -3.28 4.54 8.02
CA ILE A 26 -2.92 5.47 6.95
C ILE A 26 -2.77 6.89 7.48
N GLY A 27 -3.69 7.36 8.31
CA GLY A 27 -3.60 8.68 8.95
C GLY A 27 -2.30 8.89 9.76
N GLN A 28 -1.74 7.82 10.33
CA GLN A 28 -0.43 7.88 10.99
C GLN A 28 0.73 7.94 10.00
N TYR A 29 0.66 7.20 8.90
CA TYR A 29 1.74 7.15 7.91
C TYR A 29 1.85 8.42 7.06
N ILE A 30 0.71 9.07 6.76
CA ILE A 30 0.68 10.29 5.94
C ILE A 30 1.04 11.55 6.73
N ARG A 31 0.80 11.60 8.05
CA ARG A 31 0.97 12.81 8.89
C ARG A 31 2.37 13.45 8.82
N HIS A 32 3.39 12.64 8.53
CA HIS A 32 4.79 13.06 8.50
C HIS A 32 5.41 12.96 7.11
N SER A 33 4.63 12.68 6.07
CA SER A 33 5.16 12.61 4.71
C SER A 33 4.61 13.75 3.86
N LYS A 34 5.49 14.35 3.05
CA LYS A 34 5.11 15.39 2.09
C LYS A 34 4.42 14.81 0.86
N GLU A 35 4.76 13.56 0.52
CA GLU A 35 4.39 12.89 -0.71
C GLU A 35 4.37 11.38 -0.44
N CYS A 36 3.24 10.74 -0.66
CA CYS A 36 3.09 9.30 -0.45
C CYS A 36 2.22 8.66 -1.52
N LYS A 37 2.35 7.35 -1.69
CA LYS A 37 1.51 6.58 -2.61
C LYS A 37 1.05 5.29 -1.95
N ILE A 38 -0.24 5.02 -2.06
CA ILE A 38 -0.85 3.79 -1.60
C ILE A 38 -0.91 2.83 -2.79
N GLY A 39 -0.64 1.55 -2.55
CA GLY A 39 -0.73 0.55 -3.61
C GLY A 39 -0.97 -0.85 -3.08
N ILE A 40 -1.25 -1.74 -4.02
CA ILE A 40 -1.43 -3.18 -3.77
C ILE A 40 -0.41 -4.02 -4.55
N THR A 41 -0.05 -5.17 -3.98
CA THR A 41 0.89 -6.13 -4.60
C THR A 41 0.63 -7.55 -4.10
N ASN A 42 1.04 -8.56 -4.86
CA ASN A 42 1.13 -9.95 -4.39
C ASN A 42 2.55 -10.30 -3.92
N ASP A 43 3.54 -9.47 -4.27
CA ASP A 43 4.93 -9.61 -3.86
C ASP A 43 5.48 -8.24 -3.44
N PRO A 44 5.59 -7.97 -2.13
CA PRO A 44 6.14 -6.71 -1.62
C PRO A 44 7.61 -6.50 -1.97
N TYR A 45 8.42 -7.55 -2.03
CA TYR A 45 9.85 -7.45 -2.31
C TYR A 45 10.09 -7.07 -3.77
N VAL A 46 9.44 -7.78 -4.71
CA VAL A 46 9.51 -7.45 -6.14
C VAL A 46 8.98 -6.04 -6.39
N ARG A 47 7.86 -5.67 -5.75
CA ARG A 47 7.32 -4.32 -5.88
C ARG A 47 8.30 -3.26 -5.38
N TRP A 48 8.93 -3.47 -4.23
CA TRP A 48 9.89 -2.52 -3.70
C TRP A 48 11.14 -2.40 -4.59
N ASN A 49 11.66 -3.54 -5.08
CA ASN A 49 12.76 -3.56 -6.04
C ASN A 49 12.44 -2.77 -7.31
N SER A 50 11.17 -2.74 -7.76
CA SER A 50 10.76 -1.92 -8.90
C SER A 50 10.86 -0.42 -8.63
N TYR A 51 10.52 0.05 -7.41
CA TYR A 51 10.67 1.45 -7.02
C TYR A 51 12.14 1.86 -6.91
N ILE A 52 12.99 0.98 -6.38
CA ILE A 52 14.45 1.17 -6.32
C ILE A 52 15.02 1.24 -7.74
N SER A 53 14.68 0.27 -8.59
CA SER A 53 15.22 0.15 -9.96
C SER A 53 14.80 1.31 -10.85
N ALA A 54 13.59 1.83 -10.66
CA ALA A 54 13.09 3.01 -11.35
C ALA A 54 13.66 4.34 -10.80
N ASN A 55 14.56 4.28 -9.80
CA ASN A 55 15.16 5.45 -9.15
C ASN A 55 14.10 6.48 -8.69
N THR A 56 12.99 5.97 -8.14
CA THR A 56 11.91 6.84 -7.67
C THR A 56 12.34 7.61 -6.43
N ARG A 57 11.63 8.71 -6.13
CA ARG A 57 11.88 9.53 -4.93
C ARG A 57 11.58 8.81 -3.62
N TYR A 58 10.71 7.81 -3.61
CA TYR A 58 10.29 7.12 -2.40
C TYR A 58 11.46 6.36 -1.78
N ASN A 59 11.65 6.50 -0.46
CA ASN A 59 12.78 5.91 0.26
C ASN A 59 12.37 4.82 1.25
N GLU A 60 11.07 4.68 1.52
CA GLU A 60 10.52 3.70 2.44
C GLU A 60 9.22 3.10 1.88
N MET A 61 9.06 1.79 2.08
CA MET A 61 7.82 1.06 1.81
C MET A 61 7.36 0.38 3.09
N ILE A 62 6.10 0.62 3.47
CA ILE A 62 5.47 0.00 4.63
C ILE A 62 4.31 -0.85 4.15
N VAL A 63 4.38 -2.15 4.39
CA VAL A 63 3.31 -3.11 4.13
C VAL A 63 2.45 -3.23 5.38
N PHE A 64 1.14 -2.95 5.27
CA PHE A 64 0.29 -2.77 6.45
C PHE A 64 -0.98 -3.62 6.48
N TYR A 65 -1.37 -4.23 5.36
CA TYR A 65 -2.54 -5.10 5.31
C TYR A 65 -2.33 -6.28 4.39
N LYS A 66 -2.88 -7.45 4.74
CA LYS A 66 -2.87 -8.68 3.96
C LYS A 66 -4.25 -9.34 3.92
N THR A 67 -4.65 -9.82 2.75
CA THR A 67 -5.86 -10.62 2.51
C THR A 67 -5.63 -11.61 1.37
N SER A 68 -6.37 -12.72 1.35
CA SER A 68 -6.39 -13.66 0.22
C SER A 68 -7.45 -13.31 -0.83
N SER A 69 -8.24 -12.26 -0.60
CA SER A 69 -9.31 -11.82 -1.51
C SER A 69 -8.87 -10.66 -2.39
N TYR A 70 -8.86 -10.89 -3.71
CA TYR A 70 -8.55 -9.86 -4.71
C TYR A 70 -9.56 -8.70 -4.69
N SER A 71 -10.85 -9.02 -4.56
CA SER A 71 -11.88 -7.98 -4.48
C SER A 71 -11.67 -7.10 -3.25
N TYR A 72 -11.37 -7.71 -2.10
CA TYR A 72 -11.15 -6.97 -0.86
C TYR A 72 -9.92 -6.09 -0.91
N ILE A 73 -8.80 -6.57 -1.47
CA ILE A 73 -7.61 -5.71 -1.56
C ILE A 73 -7.83 -4.52 -2.50
N CYS A 74 -8.62 -4.70 -3.57
CA CYS A 74 -8.98 -3.61 -4.47
C CYS A 74 -9.91 -2.58 -3.81
N GLU A 75 -10.87 -3.04 -3.01
CA GLU A 75 -11.74 -2.16 -2.20
C GLU A 75 -10.91 -1.37 -1.19
N VAL A 76 -10.00 -2.04 -0.48
CA VAL A 76 -9.07 -1.40 0.47
C VAL A 76 -8.25 -0.31 -0.21
N GLU A 77 -7.66 -0.58 -1.38
CA GLU A 77 -6.85 0.41 -2.09
C GLU A 77 -7.66 1.65 -2.44
N LYS A 78 -8.82 1.46 -3.09
CA LYS A 78 -9.71 2.56 -3.51
C LYS A 78 -10.14 3.40 -2.31
N TYR A 79 -10.59 2.74 -1.26
CA TYR A 79 -11.04 3.37 -0.04
C TYR A 79 -9.96 4.21 0.65
N LEU A 80 -8.72 3.69 0.72
CA LEU A 80 -7.63 4.40 1.36
C LEU A 80 -7.12 5.58 0.51
N ILE A 81 -7.12 5.44 -0.82
CA ILE A 81 -6.80 6.55 -1.74
C ILE A 81 -7.84 7.66 -1.60
N ASP A 82 -9.13 7.33 -1.58
CA ASP A 82 -10.20 8.33 -1.40
C ASP A 82 -10.08 9.04 -0.04
N HIS A 83 -9.85 8.28 1.04
CA HIS A 83 -9.68 8.83 2.38
C HIS A 83 -8.47 9.78 2.49
N ALA A 84 -7.39 9.50 1.76
CA ALA A 84 -6.13 10.24 1.82
C ALA A 84 -5.86 11.08 0.58
N LYS A 85 -6.89 11.39 -0.22
CA LYS A 85 -6.77 12.02 -1.56
C LYS A 85 -5.94 13.30 -1.60
N ASP A 86 -5.95 14.06 -0.50
CA ASP A 86 -5.24 15.34 -0.39
C ASP A 86 -3.73 15.16 -0.08
N TYR A 87 -3.30 13.92 0.19
CA TYR A 87 -1.94 13.57 0.62
C TYR A 87 -1.25 12.52 -0.27
N VAL A 88 -2.01 11.84 -1.13
CA VAL A 88 -1.49 10.74 -1.97
C VAL A 88 -1.27 11.18 -3.41
N ASP A 89 -0.13 10.82 -3.97
CA ASP A 89 0.26 11.11 -5.36
C ASP A 89 -0.25 10.05 -6.35
N ASN A 90 -1.31 9.34 -5.97
CA ASN A 90 -1.90 8.28 -6.77
C ASN A 90 -2.52 8.87 -8.04
N GLN A 91 -1.85 8.70 -9.19
CA GLN A 91 -2.37 9.11 -10.51
C GLN A 91 -3.63 8.36 -10.95
N ARG A 92 -3.95 7.23 -10.29
CA ARG A 92 -5.14 6.40 -10.54
C ARG A 92 -5.81 6.11 -9.20
N GLY A 93 -7.14 6.18 -9.16
CA GLY A 93 -7.97 5.98 -7.96
C GLY A 93 -8.02 4.55 -7.40
N GLY A 94 -7.03 3.71 -7.68
CA GLY A 94 -6.95 2.30 -7.23
C GLY A 94 -7.57 1.28 -8.20
N GLY A 95 -7.39 -0.01 -7.89
CA GLY A 95 -7.92 -1.16 -8.61
C GLY A 95 -7.10 -1.63 -9.82
N ALA A 96 -5.89 -1.13 -10.01
CA ALA A 96 -5.06 -1.45 -11.17
C ALA A 96 -3.60 -1.66 -10.78
N GLY A 97 -3.09 -2.87 -10.97
CA GLY A 97 -1.65 -3.14 -10.81
C GLY A 97 -1.25 -4.57 -10.49
N ILE A 98 -2.20 -5.45 -10.21
CA ILE A 98 -1.97 -6.88 -9.99
C ILE A 98 -3.07 -7.70 -10.66
N LYS A 99 -2.68 -8.83 -11.25
CA LYS A 99 -3.61 -9.85 -11.74
C LYS A 99 -4.05 -10.72 -10.56
N ASP A 100 -5.31 -11.16 -10.59
CA ASP A 100 -5.76 -12.20 -9.66
C ASP A 100 -4.93 -13.47 -9.92
N CYS A 101 -4.21 -13.91 -8.89
CA CYS A 101 -3.31 -15.06 -8.97
C CYS A 101 -3.53 -16.05 -7.82
N HIS A 102 -4.68 -15.98 -7.13
CA HIS A 102 -5.02 -16.85 -5.99
C HIS A 102 -3.95 -16.91 -4.88
N ASN A 103 -3.21 -15.83 -4.66
CA ASN A 103 -2.19 -15.70 -3.61
C ASN A 103 -2.57 -14.63 -2.60
N ASP A 104 -1.73 -14.47 -1.58
CA ASP A 104 -1.82 -13.34 -0.66
C ASP A 104 -1.66 -12.01 -1.40
N TYR A 105 -2.57 -11.09 -1.10
CA TYR A 105 -2.53 -9.71 -1.53
C TYR A 105 -2.18 -8.80 -0.37
N PHE A 106 -1.36 -7.81 -0.66
CA PHE A 106 -0.82 -6.88 0.32
C PHE A 106 -1.15 -5.44 -0.06
N ALA A 107 -1.57 -4.64 0.90
CA ALA A 107 -1.61 -3.19 0.76
C ALA A 107 -0.37 -2.57 1.40
N TYR A 108 0.19 -1.58 0.72
CA TYR A 108 1.38 -0.86 1.15
C TYR A 108 1.24 0.64 0.93
N ILE A 109 2.08 1.39 1.63
CA ILE A 109 2.33 2.81 1.36
C ILE A 109 3.82 2.98 1.07
N VAL A 110 4.15 3.76 0.06
CA VAL A 110 5.49 4.28 -0.16
C VAL A 110 5.51 5.76 0.18
N ARG A 111 6.62 6.23 0.75
CA ARG A 111 6.76 7.64 1.17
C ARG A 111 8.19 8.15 1.01
N LEU A 112 8.29 9.48 0.95
CA LEU A 112 9.54 10.25 1.04
C LEU A 112 9.87 10.59 2.49
#